data_AF-A0A940BEP9-F1
#
_entry.id   AF-A0A940BEP9-F1
#
_cell.length_a   1.000
_cell.length_b   1.000
_cell.length_c   1.000
_cell.angle_alpha   90.00
_cell.angle_beta   90.00
_cell.angle_gamma   90.00
#
_symmetry.space_group_name_H-M   'P 1'
#
loop_
_entity.id
_entity.type
_entity.pdbx_description
1 polymer ?
#
loop_
_entity_poly.entity_id
_entity_poly.type
_entity_poly.pdbx_seq_one_letter_code
_entity_poly.pdbx_strand_id
1 'polypeptide(L)' 'NAQVRCYTIVVTLAGVEPGLRGDVNGDHVVDITDATMLINYLLSGDATDINLENANCDQVGGVDISDATSLINYLLNGTW' A
#
# COMPACT_ATOMS: atom_id res chain seq x y z
N ASN A 1 -20.25 -45.15 -17.29
CA ASN A 1 -18.87 -44.65 -17.17
C ASN A 1 -18.83 -43.16 -17.43
N ALA A 2 -19.05 -42.34 -16.40
CA ALA A 2 -18.91 -40.89 -16.50
C ALA A 2 -17.55 -40.49 -15.93
N GLN A 3 -16.77 -39.73 -16.69
CA GLN A 3 -15.46 -39.22 -16.27
C GLN A 3 -15.65 -37.81 -15.73
N VAL A 4 -15.25 -37.58 -14.48
CA VAL A 4 -15.19 -36.26 -13.88
C VAL A 4 -13.85 -35.63 -14.23
N ARG A 5 -13.86 -34.46 -14.87
CA ARG A 5 -12.65 -33.67 -15.16
C ARG A 5 -12.59 -32.50 -14.18
N CYS A 6 -11.46 -32.39 -13.50
CA CYS A 6 -11.17 -31.25 -12.64
C CYS A 6 -10.46 -30.19 -13.50
N TYR A 7 -10.97 -28.97 -13.48
CA TYR A 7 -10.34 -27.83 -14.14
C TYR A 7 -9.84 -26.87 -13.05
N THR A 8 -8.62 -26.37 -13.23
CA THR A 8 -8.10 -25.24 -12.44
C THR A 8 -8.44 -23.97 -13.20
N ILE A 9 -9.32 -23.15 -12.64
CA ILE A 9 -9.62 -21.82 -13.16
C ILE A 9 -8.64 -20.86 -12.49
N VAL A 10 -7.72 -20.28 -13.27
CA VAL A 10 -6.91 -19.14 -12.82
C VAL A 10 -7.70 -17.88 -13.17
N VAL A 11 -8.25 -17.23 -12.16
CA VAL A 11 -8.89 -15.92 -12.32
C VAL A 11 -7.81 -14.86 -12.17
N THR A 12 -7.41 -14.23 -13.28
CA THR A 12 -6.60 -13.01 -13.22
C THR A 12 -7.53 -11.84 -12.95
N LEU A 13 -7.54 -11.33 -11.72
CA LEU A 13 -8.29 -10.12 -11.37
C LEU A 13 -7.57 -8.93 -12.02
N ALA A 14 -8.19 -8.31 -13.02
CA ALA A 14 -7.73 -7.02 -13.52
C ALA A 14 -7.86 -5.99 -12.40
N GLY A 15 -6.73 -5.53 -11.84
CA GLY A 15 -6.71 -4.49 -10.81
C GLY A 15 -5.84 -4.78 -9.57
N VAL A 16 -5.22 -5.95 -9.45
CA VAL A 16 -4.17 -6.16 -8.45
C VAL A 16 -2.83 -5.80 -9.09
N GLU A 17 -2.58 -4.51 -9.27
CA GLU A 17 -1.19 -4.07 -9.41
C GLU A 17 -0.51 -4.30 -8.06
N PRO A 18 0.73 -4.83 -8.02
CA PRO A 18 1.44 -4.97 -6.75
C PRO A 18 1.45 -3.62 -6.06
N GLY A 19 1.01 -3.56 -4.80
CA GLY A 19 0.99 -2.33 -4.02
C GLY A 19 2.37 -1.64 -4.08
N LEU A 20 2.37 -0.36 -4.42
CA LEU A 20 3.58 0.46 -4.46
C LEU A 20 3.84 0.95 -3.03
N ARG A 21 4.85 0.40 -2.36
CA ARG A 21 5.25 0.84 -1.00
C ARG A 21 5.41 2.36 -0.97
N GLY A 22 4.71 3.03 -0.08
CA GLY A 22 4.72 4.49 0.05
C GLY A 22 3.70 5.25 -0.79
N ASP A 23 2.98 4.60 -1.72
CA ASP A 23 1.89 5.20 -2.49
C ASP A 23 0.59 5.15 -1.66
N VAL A 24 0.52 6.07 -0.70
CA VAL A 24 -0.52 6.14 0.32
C VAL A 24 -1.85 6.55 -0.29
N ASN A 25 -1.84 7.38 -1.34
CA ASN A 25 -3.05 7.87 -1.99
C ASN A 25 -3.53 7.01 -3.18
N GLY A 26 -2.73 6.03 -3.63
CA GLY A 26 -3.05 5.10 -4.70
C GLY A 26 -2.94 5.68 -6.10
N ASP A 27 -2.16 6.75 -6.30
CA ASP A 27 -2.00 7.41 -7.60
C ASP A 27 -0.82 6.88 -8.44
N HIS A 28 -0.12 5.86 -7.93
CA HIS A 28 1.05 5.22 -8.52
C HIS A 28 2.31 6.11 -8.58
N VAL A 29 2.34 7.17 -7.78
CA VAL A 29 3.50 8.02 -7.54
C VAL A 29 3.80 7.98 -6.04
N VAL A 30 5.08 8.00 -5.67
CA VAL A 30 5.49 8.14 -4.26
C VAL A 30 6.11 9.53 -4.10
N ASP A 31 5.36 10.46 -3.52
CA ASP A 31 5.77 11.84 -3.32
C ASP A 31 5.34 12.44 -1.97
N ILE A 32 5.43 13.77 -1.83
CA ILE A 32 5.12 14.48 -0.59
C ILE A 32 3.62 14.45 -0.22
N THR A 33 2.75 14.20 -1.20
CA THR A 33 1.31 14.02 -1.02
C THR A 33 1.05 12.80 -0.16
N ASP A 34 1.74 11.69 -0.42
CA ASP A 34 1.64 10.46 0.37
C ASP A 34 2.01 10.68 1.83
N ALA A 35 3.14 11.36 2.07
CA ALA A 35 3.58 11.68 3.41
C ALA A 35 2.57 12.57 4.14
N THR A 36 1.99 13.55 3.45
CA THR A 36 0.97 14.44 4.02
C THR A 36 -0.30 13.67 4.37
N MET A 37 -0.76 12.77 3.50
CA MET A 37 -1.94 11.95 3.71
C MET A 37 -1.74 10.94 4.84
N LEU A 38 -0.57 10.29 4.91
CA LEU A 38 -0.21 9.38 5.99
C LEU A 38 -0.22 10.10 7.35
N ILE A 39 0.37 11.30 7.43
CA ILE A 39 0.34 12.09 8.67
C ILE A 39 -1.09 12.48 9.06
N ASN A 40 -1.91 12.89 8.09
CA ASN A 40 -3.32 13.22 8.35
C ASN A 40 -4.09 12.01 8.88
N TYR A 41 -3.88 10.82 8.30
CA TYR A 41 -4.44 9.57 8.81
C TYR A 41 -3.99 9.29 10.24
N LEU A 42 -2.69 9.39 10.54
CA LEU A 42 -2.16 9.14 11.89
C LEU A 42 -2.73 10.10 12.95
N LEU A 43 -3.04 11.34 12.56
CA LEU A 43 -3.59 12.34 13.47
C LEU A 43 -5.11 12.26 13.63
N SER A 44 -5.83 11.90 12.57
CA SER A 44 -7.31 11.91 12.56
C SER A 44 -7.94 10.54 12.77
N GLY A 45 -7.22 9.47 12.41
CA GLY A 45 -7.74 8.11 12.28
C GLY A 45 -8.62 7.90 11.03
N ASP A 46 -8.75 8.89 10.16
CA ASP A 46 -9.58 8.80 8.95
C ASP A 46 -8.82 8.11 7.81
N ALA A 47 -9.30 6.93 7.42
CA ALA A 47 -8.71 6.10 6.37
C ALA A 47 -9.47 6.16 5.03
N THR A 48 -10.40 7.12 4.86
CA THR A 48 -11.32 7.17 3.69
C THR A 48 -10.58 7.17 2.35
N ASP A 49 -9.44 7.85 2.26
CA ASP A 49 -8.65 8.00 1.02
C ASP A 49 -7.23 7.40 1.15
N ILE A 50 -7.06 6.39 2.01
CA ILE A 50 -5.74 5.81 2.31
C ILE A 50 -5.66 4.37 1.85
N ASN A 51 -4.62 4.06 1.07
CA ASN A 51 -4.21 2.69 0.83
C ASN A 51 -3.34 2.17 2.00
N LEU A 52 -3.97 1.47 2.94
CA LEU A 52 -3.30 0.95 4.14
C LEU A 52 -2.24 -0.13 3.84
N GLU A 53 -2.34 -0.82 2.71
CA GLU A 53 -1.32 -1.80 2.30
C GLU A 53 -0.03 -1.10 1.90
N ASN A 54 -0.15 -0.02 1.13
CA ASN A 54 0.99 0.79 0.69
C ASN A 54 1.54 1.69 1.81
N ALA A 55 0.69 2.08 2.77
CA ALA A 55 1.05 2.96 3.88
C ALA A 55 1.92 2.29 4.96
N ASN A 56 1.99 0.95 5.01
CA ASN A 56 2.94 0.23 5.86
C ASN A 56 4.34 0.28 5.23
N CYS A 57 4.97 1.44 5.37
CA CYS A 57 6.23 1.82 4.76
C CYS A 57 7.44 1.24 5.47
N ASP A 58 7.39 0.75 6.70
CA ASP A 58 8.52 0.04 7.32
C ASP A 58 8.38 -1.50 7.24
N GLN A 59 7.22 -1.96 6.76
CA GLN A 59 6.82 -3.37 6.61
C GLN A 59 6.76 -4.13 7.94
N VAL A 60 6.52 -3.42 9.05
CA VAL A 60 6.44 -3.99 10.39
C VAL A 60 5.04 -3.77 10.96
N GLY A 61 4.31 -4.87 11.16
CA GLY A 61 3.00 -4.79 11.81
C GLY A 61 1.97 -4.04 10.96
N GLY A 62 1.47 -2.92 11.46
CA GLY A 62 0.45 -2.10 10.80
C GLY A 62 0.85 -0.63 10.80
N VAL A 63 -0.02 0.22 10.24
CA VAL A 63 0.33 1.62 9.96
C VAL A 63 0.45 2.46 11.25
N ASP A 64 1.66 2.93 11.55
CA ASP A 64 1.99 3.83 12.66
C ASP A 64 3.00 4.93 12.30
N ILE A 65 3.53 5.65 13.30
CA ILE A 65 4.46 6.78 13.09
C ILE A 65 5.81 6.37 12.49
N SER A 66 6.20 5.11 12.63
CA SER A 66 7.42 4.54 12.08
C SER A 66 7.36 4.48 10.56
N ASP A 67 6.16 4.26 10.00
CA ASP A 67 5.91 4.31 8.57
C ASP A 67 6.10 5.71 8.00
N ALA A 68 5.56 6.73 8.68
CA ALA A 68 5.73 8.12 8.27
C ALA A 68 7.22 8.52 8.27
N THR A 69 7.97 8.06 9.27
CA THR A 69 9.42 8.28 9.35
C THR A 69 10.15 7.59 8.19
N SER A 70 9.79 6.34 7.88
CA SER A 70 10.38 5.58 6.78
C SER A 70 10.08 6.18 5.41
N LEU A 71 8.84 6.62 5.18
CA LEU A 71 8.44 7.30 3.95
C LEU A 71 9.19 8.61 3.75
N ILE A 72 9.30 9.45 4.80
CA ILE A 72 10.05 10.71 4.72
C ILE A 72 11.54 10.44 4.43
N ASN A 73 12.13 9.42 5.05
CA ASN A 73 13.52 9.03 4.77
C ASN A 73 13.70 8.58 3.31
N TYR A 74 12.75 7.82 2.77
CA TYR A 74 12.75 7.45 1.36
C TYR A 74 12.64 8.68 0.44
N LEU A 75 11.73 9.61 0.71
CA LEU A 75 11.57 10.82 -0.11
C LEU A 75 12.82 11.71 -0.12
N LEU A 76 13.57 11.74 0.98
CA LEU A 76 14.79 12.53 1.10
C LEU A 76 16.02 11.84 0.50
N ASN A 77 16.11 10.52 0.58
CA ASN A 77 17.33 9.76 0.26
C ASN A 77 17.20 8.86 -0.97
N GLY A 78 15.98 8.59 -1.43
CA GLY A 78 15.67 7.66 -2.52
C GLY A 78 15.81 6.17 -2.16
N THR A 79 15.95 5.84 -0.88
CA THR A 79 16.17 4.47 -0.40
C THR A 79 15.33 4.18 0.85
N TRP A 80 14.75 2.99 0.88
CA TRP A 80 13.98 2.45 2.01
C TRP A 80 14.84 1.92 3.16
#